data_AF-A0AAD4KAK3-F1
#
_entry.id   AF-A0AAD4KAK3-F1
#
_cell.length_a   1.000
_cell.length_b   1.000
_cell.length_c   1.000
_cell.angle_alpha   90.00
_cell.angle_beta   90.00
_cell.angle_gamma   90.00
#
_symmetry.space_group_name_H-M   'P 1'
#
loop_
_entity.id
_entity.type
_entity.pdbx_description
1 polymer ?
#
loop_
_entity_poly.entity_id
_entity_poly.type
_entity_poly.pdbx_seq_one_letter_code
_entity_poly.pdbx_strand_id
1 'polypeptide(L)'
;AASAPVCTYRNSEGETIFLTYMSLLRKGEDYVDFGTEGKCLKRAICTDTFKTIVEDCAQQKVTCLNKDRYTGVFPACCIKCR
;
A
#
# COMPACT_ATOMS: atom_id res chain seq x y z
N ALA A 1 21.75 10.07 18.96
CA ALA A 1 20.43 10.46 18.41
C ALA A 1 19.64 9.18 18.15
N ALA A 2 18.41 9.04 18.67
CA ALA A 2 17.54 7.94 18.30
C ALA A 2 16.83 8.32 16.99
N SER A 3 16.94 7.49 15.95
CA SER A 3 16.19 7.68 14.72
C SER A 3 14.69 7.58 15.00
N ALA A 4 13.88 8.39 14.32
CA ALA A 4 12.43 8.28 14.41
C ALA A 4 12.01 6.83 14.04
N PRO A 5 11.06 6.23 14.75
CA PRO A 5 10.59 4.89 14.43
C PRO A 5 9.91 4.89 13.04
N VAL A 6 10.32 3.95 12.20
CA VAL A 6 9.82 3.76 10.84
C VAL A 6 9.36 2.33 10.64
N CYS A 7 8.32 2.16 9.84
CA CYS A 7 7.93 0.86 9.31
C CYS A 7 8.83 0.52 8.13
N THR A 8 9.16 -0.77 7.98
CA THR A 8 9.93 -1.26 6.84
C THR A 8 9.09 -2.23 6.02
N TYR A 9 9.21 -2.13 4.70
CA TYR A 9 8.55 -3.00 3.75
C TYR A 9 9.52 -3.36 2.62
N ARG A 10 9.53 -4.61 2.15
CA ARG A 10 10.33 -5.02 1.00
C ARG A 10 9.42 -5.21 -0.22
N ASN A 11 9.63 -4.41 -1.26
CA ASN A 11 8.79 -4.45 -2.46
C ASN A 11 9.12 -5.67 -3.35
N SER A 12 8.35 -5.85 -4.41
CA SER A 12 8.50 -6.97 -5.35
C SER A 12 9.81 -6.93 -6.14
N GLU A 13 10.42 -5.76 -6.29
CA GLU A 13 11.74 -5.55 -6.91
C GLU A 13 12.91 -5.81 -5.94
N GLY A 14 12.60 -6.06 -4.66
CA GLY A 14 13.59 -6.35 -3.63
C GLY A 14 14.16 -5.11 -2.93
N GLU A 15 13.63 -3.92 -3.21
CA GLU A 15 13.97 -2.67 -2.54
C GLU A 15 13.31 -2.57 -1.16
N THR A 16 14.00 -1.94 -0.22
CA THR A 16 13.47 -1.63 1.11
C THR A 16 12.84 -0.25 1.09
N ILE A 17 11.54 -0.20 1.36
CA ILE A 17 10.75 1.01 1.50
C ILE A 17 10.59 1.31 3.00
N PHE A 18 10.82 2.56 3.36
CA PHE A 18 10.62 3.08 4.71
C PHE A 18 9.33 3.89 4.72
N LEU A 19 8.42 3.55 5.63
CA LEU A 19 7.13 4.22 5.77
C LEU A 19 7.02 4.82 7.16
N THR A 20 6.37 5.98 7.24
CA THR A 20 6.20 6.71 8.48
C THR A 20 4.74 6.71 8.93
N TYR A 21 4.53 6.91 10.24
CA TYR A 21 3.20 7.18 10.77
C TYR A 21 3.10 8.67 11.13
N MET A 22 2.20 9.39 10.45
CA MET A 22 1.95 10.81 10.69
C MET A 22 0.97 10.96 11.86
N SER A 23 1.51 11.04 13.07
CA SER A 23 0.72 11.08 14.32
C SER A 23 -0.24 12.27 14.40
N LEU A 24 0.14 13.44 13.89
CA LEU A 24 -0.74 14.62 13.83
C LEU A 24 -1.99 14.39 12.97
N LEU A 25 -1.86 13.60 11.90
CA LEU A 25 -2.97 13.27 11.00
C LEU A 25 -3.64 11.93 11.35
N ARG A 26 -3.14 11.24 12.39
CA ARG A 26 -3.51 9.86 12.76
C ARG A 26 -3.52 8.91 11.54
N LYS A 27 -2.56 9.10 10.64
CA LYS A 27 -2.54 8.42 9.34
C LYS A 27 -1.18 7.78 9.08
N GLY A 28 -1.21 6.50 8.73
CA GLY A 28 -0.06 5.80 8.17
C GLY A 28 0.24 6.24 6.76
N GLU A 29 1.52 6.46 6.45
CA GLU A 29 1.98 6.47 5.08
C GLU A 29 1.74 5.08 4.45
N ASP A 30 1.25 5.09 3.23
CA ASP A 30 1.01 3.89 2.45
C ASP A 30 1.86 3.87 1.18
N TYR A 31 2.32 2.68 0.81
CA TYR A 31 3.07 2.43 -0.41
C TYR A 31 2.40 1.32 -1.20
N VAL A 32 2.19 1.57 -2.49
CA VAL A 32 1.58 0.60 -3.42
C VAL A 32 2.68 0.01 -4.27
N ASP A 33 2.83 -1.31 -4.17
CA ASP A 33 3.78 -2.10 -4.94
C ASP A 33 3.17 -2.44 -6.30
N PHE A 34 3.81 -1.98 -7.36
CA PHE A 34 3.36 -2.21 -8.72
C PHE A 34 4.10 -3.39 -9.35
N GLY A 35 3.32 -4.27 -9.96
CA GLY A 35 3.84 -5.32 -10.81
C GLY A 35 3.92 -4.86 -12.26
N THR A 36 4.05 -5.85 -13.14
CA THR A 36 4.05 -5.60 -14.58
C THR A 36 2.69 -5.09 -15.08
N GLU A 37 2.70 -4.44 -16.25
CA GLU A 37 1.50 -3.98 -16.96
C GLU A 37 0.65 -2.89 -16.28
N GLY A 38 1.18 -2.24 -15.23
CA GLY A 38 0.53 -1.16 -14.50
C GLY A 38 -0.50 -1.62 -13.47
N LYS A 39 -0.49 -2.91 -13.09
CA LYS A 39 -1.31 -3.44 -12.01
C LYS A 39 -0.54 -3.41 -10.70
N CYS A 40 -1.19 -3.04 -9.61
CA CYS A 40 -0.59 -3.21 -8.30
C CYS A 40 -0.71 -4.66 -7.82
N LEU A 41 0.23 -5.06 -6.97
CA LEU A 41 0.30 -6.38 -6.34
C LEU A 41 -0.17 -6.32 -4.89
N LYS A 42 0.30 -5.30 -4.16
CA LYS A 42 0.09 -5.18 -2.72
C LYS A 42 0.21 -3.73 -2.27
N ARG A 43 -0.39 -3.41 -1.13
CA ARG A 43 -0.25 -2.12 -0.43
C ARG A 43 0.34 -2.37 0.95
N ALA A 44 1.38 -1.63 1.31
CA ALA A 44 1.94 -1.59 2.65
C ALA A 44 1.48 -0.31 3.36
N ILE A 45 1.11 -0.41 4.63
CA ILE A 45 0.65 0.72 5.45
C ILE A 45 1.41 0.70 6.78
N CYS A 46 1.96 1.84 7.18
CA CYS A 46 2.54 1.97 8.52
C CYS A 46 1.48 2.27 9.57
N THR A 47 1.48 1.53 10.68
CA THR A 47 0.54 1.77 11.79
C THR A 47 1.13 2.66 12.87
N ASP A 48 0.28 3.12 13.79
CA ASP A 48 0.64 3.90 14.98
C ASP A 48 1.61 3.17 15.93
N THR A 49 1.58 1.83 15.91
CA THR A 49 2.53 0.97 16.64
C THR A 49 3.82 0.67 15.85
N PHE A 50 4.05 1.38 14.74
CA PHE A 50 5.19 1.18 13.84
C PHE A 50 5.30 -0.24 13.27
N LYS A 51 4.15 -0.88 13.08
CA LYS A 51 4.03 -2.16 12.38
C LYS A 51 3.56 -1.93 10.95
N THR A 52 4.19 -2.63 10.01
CA THR A 52 3.74 -2.68 8.62
C THR A 52 2.58 -3.65 8.48
N ILE A 53 1.44 -3.18 8.00
CA ILE A 53 0.35 -4.04 7.51
C ILE A 53 0.49 -4.14 5.99
N VAL A 54 0.35 -5.34 5.43
CA VAL A 54 0.38 -5.58 3.99
C VAL A 54 -0.96 -6.14 3.54
N GLU A 55 -1.56 -5.50 2.55
CA GLU A 55 -2.79 -5.94 1.89
C GLU A 55 -2.48 -6.43 0.47
N ASP A 56 -2.88 -7.65 0.16
CA ASP A 56 -2.63 -8.27 -1.14
C ASP A 56 -3.81 -8.05 -2.09
N CYS A 57 -3.54 -7.71 -3.35
CA CYS A 57 -4.55 -7.60 -4.38
C CYS A 57 -5.35 -8.89 -4.60
N ALA A 58 -4.76 -10.06 -4.36
CA ALA A 58 -5.45 -11.35 -4.44
C ALA A 58 -6.61 -11.49 -3.43
N GLN A 59 -6.59 -10.70 -2.36
CA GLN A 59 -7.64 -10.68 -1.34
C GLN A 59 -8.72 -9.62 -1.62
N GLN A 60 -8.48 -8.71 -2.57
CA GLN A 60 -9.38 -7.62 -2.89
C GLN A 60 -10.44 -8.04 -3.90
N LYS A 61 -11.71 -7.76 -3.59
CA LYS A 61 -12.86 -8.08 -4.46
C LYS A 61 -13.20 -6.92 -5.42
N VAL A 62 -12.18 -6.37 -6.08
CA VAL A 62 -12.34 -5.29 -7.07
C VAL A 62 -12.64 -5.90 -8.43
N THR A 63 -13.63 -5.32 -9.12
CA THR A 63 -14.07 -5.69 -10.46
C THR A 63 -14.17 -4.43 -11.31
N CYS A 64 -14.27 -4.58 -12.63
CA CYS A 64 -14.45 -3.42 -13.50
C CYS A 64 -15.78 -2.68 -13.30
N LEU A 65 -16.77 -3.34 -12.70
CA LEU A 65 -18.08 -2.76 -12.40
C LEU A 65 -18.11 -1.93 -11.11
N ASN A 66 -17.12 -2.10 -10.23
CA ASN A 66 -17.08 -1.42 -8.92
C ASN A 66 -15.80 -0.63 -8.66
N LYS A 67 -14.86 -0.62 -9.61
CA LYS A 67 -13.55 0.06 -9.49
C LYS A 67 -13.70 1.55 -9.22
N ASP A 68 -14.71 2.17 -9.83
CA ASP A 68 -15.09 3.58 -9.70
C ASP A 68 -15.53 3.99 -8.28
N ARG A 69 -15.87 3.02 -7.42
CA ARG A 69 -16.28 3.28 -6.03
C ARG A 69 -15.12 3.57 -5.08
N TYR A 70 -13.88 3.36 -5.51
CA TYR A 70 -12.69 3.54 -4.67
C TYR A 70 -11.99 4.87 -5.01
N THR A 71 -11.86 5.76 -4.03
CA THR A 71 -11.32 7.12 -4.21
C THR A 71 -9.80 7.21 -4.04
N GLY A 72 -9.06 6.20 -4.51
CA GLY A 72 -7.60 6.11 -4.37
C GLY A 72 -6.98 5.09 -5.31
N VAL A 73 -5.65 4.95 -5.25
CA VAL A 73 -4.91 4.03 -6.12
C VAL A 73 -5.26 2.57 -5.79
N PHE A 74 -5.16 2.17 -4.53
CA PHE A 74 -5.51 0.82 -4.06
C PHE A 74 -6.91 0.82 -3.41
N PRO A 75 -7.74 -0.22 -3.61
CA PRO A 75 -7.49 -1.44 -4.38
C PRO A 75 -7.83 -1.33 -5.89
N ALA A 76 -8.21 -0.15 -6.39
CA ALA A 76 -8.61 0.05 -7.78
C ALA A 76 -7.55 -0.37 -8.82
N CYS A 77 -6.26 -0.25 -8.48
CA CYS A 77 -5.13 -0.67 -9.30
C CYS A 77 -4.93 -2.19 -9.38
N CYS A 78 -5.64 -3.00 -8.57
CA CYS A 78 -5.50 -4.46 -8.57
C CYS A 78 -6.07 -5.09 -9.87
N ILE A 79 -6.92 -4.37 -10.59
CA ILE A 79 -7.51 -4.80 -11.85
C ILE A 79 -7.26 -3.79 -12.98
N LYS A 80 -6.99 -4.32 -14.17
CA LYS A 80 -6.96 -3.57 -15.41
C LYS A 80 -8.26 -3.84 -16.16
N CYS A 81 -9.01 -2.78 -16.41
CA CYS A 81 -10.23 -2.83 -17.20
C CYS A 81 -9.89 -2.41 -18.62
N ARG A 82 -10.43 -3.15 -19.59
CA ARG A 82 -10.28 -2.86 -21.01
C ARG A 82 -11.24 -1.76 -21.42
#